data_AF-A0A7S3UQ28-F1
#
_entry.id   AF-A0A7S3UQ28-F1
#
_cell.length_a   1.000
_cell.length_b   1.000
_cell.length_c   1.000
_cell.angle_alpha   90.00
_cell.angle_beta   90.00
_cell.angle_gamma   90.00
#
_symmetry.space_group_name_H-M   'P 1'
#
loop_
_entity.id
_entity.type
_entity.pdbx_description
1 polymer ?
#
loop_
_entity_poly.entity_id
_entity_poly.type
_entity_poly.pdbx_seq_one_letter_code
_entity_poly.pdbx_strand_id
1 'polypeptide(L)'
;TGARLTDLQYLWGICTPLVGAFGFFVYRQWAPSDWNKIDPKLAYQCTRAWLVMTSFLLLISTWGMVTLFVSFQGLKLGSGYPGNMKVFQIMDLITFVGVGFYIFLRVLSLKIYSKKFKKWADWTGAWGTEGSKGINAVLPLERGFADLQKIAQSPQKKEMAKKEETKPEPPVPLDPSAYTVMSPQLYEQLWTDLPLLGQFDCKIAELVDPGALDAHLAARGFQVVASGAVRGRQKCYLAARRQESDAAGSEWFIAQLVANEDTKRLEASFKCQNSALVQDFVQGFQLNQIFQLVVT
;
A
#
# COMPACT_ATOMS: atom_id res chain seq x y z
N THR A 1 -40.95 13.39 -41.28
CA THR A 1 -39.73 12.61 -40.95
C THR A 1 -38.87 13.43 -40.02
N GLY A 2 -39.07 13.27 -38.72
CA GLY A 2 -38.25 13.91 -37.70
C GLY A 2 -38.32 13.04 -36.47
N ALA A 3 -37.30 12.20 -36.26
CA ALA A 3 -37.08 11.60 -34.96
C ALA A 3 -36.94 12.78 -33.98
N ARG A 4 -37.87 12.86 -33.04
CA ARG A 4 -38.17 14.09 -32.33
C ARG A 4 -37.02 14.36 -31.38
N LEU A 5 -36.68 15.63 -31.17
CA LEU A 5 -35.70 16.08 -30.17
C LEU A 5 -35.89 15.39 -28.80
N THR A 6 -37.12 14.99 -28.47
CA THR A 6 -37.47 14.15 -27.32
C THR A 6 -36.78 12.78 -27.31
N ASP A 7 -36.65 12.08 -28.44
CA ASP A 7 -36.00 10.77 -28.53
C ASP A 7 -34.50 10.87 -28.21
N LEU A 8 -33.87 11.98 -28.63
CA LEU A 8 -32.48 12.29 -28.31
C LEU A 8 -32.31 12.67 -26.83
N GLN A 9 -33.28 13.40 -26.26
CA GLN A 9 -33.30 13.76 -24.84
C GLN A 9 -33.47 12.52 -23.94
N TYR A 10 -34.31 11.56 -24.32
CA TYR A 10 -34.45 10.27 -23.62
C TYR A 10 -33.16 9.45 -23.67
N LEU A 11 -32.53 9.36 -24.84
CA LEU A 11 -31.28 8.64 -25.00
C LEU A 11 -30.19 9.26 -24.10
N TRP A 12 -30.10 10.59 -24.06
CA TRP A 12 -29.09 11.27 -23.25
C TRP A 12 -29.33 11.11 -21.75
N GLY A 13 -30.58 11.26 -21.29
CA GLY A 13 -30.96 11.07 -19.88
C GLY A 13 -30.72 9.64 -19.37
N ILE A 14 -30.83 8.63 -20.25
CA ILE A 14 -30.58 7.22 -19.91
C ILE A 14 -29.09 6.88 -20.00
N CYS A 15 -28.39 7.38 -21.02
CA CYS A 15 -26.98 7.03 -21.27
C CYS A 15 -26.03 7.69 -20.26
N THR A 16 -26.25 8.93 -19.82
CA THR A 16 -25.33 9.62 -18.91
C THR A 16 -25.18 8.92 -17.54
N PRO A 17 -26.26 8.49 -16.86
CA PRO A 17 -26.15 7.71 -15.63
C PRO A 17 -25.53 6.33 -15.86
N LEU A 18 -25.88 5.66 -16.97
CA LEU A 18 -25.35 4.34 -17.30
C LEU A 18 -23.84 4.40 -17.54
N VAL A 19 -23.35 5.33 -18.36
CA VAL A 19 -21.92 5.48 -18.65
C VAL A 19 -21.13 5.86 -17.40
N GLY A 20 -21.67 6.75 -16.56
CA GLY A 20 -21.03 7.13 -15.29
C GLY A 20 -20.92 5.97 -14.29
N ALA A 21 -21.97 5.15 -14.17
CA ALA A 21 -21.99 4.00 -13.25
C ALA A 21 -21.17 2.81 -13.77
N PHE A 22 -21.24 2.52 -15.08
CA PHE A 22 -20.52 1.40 -15.69
C PHE A 22 -19.03 1.70 -15.85
N GLY A 23 -18.62 2.93 -16.16
CA GLY A 23 -17.21 3.26 -16.39
C GLY A 23 -16.30 2.96 -15.20
N PHE A 24 -16.76 3.28 -13.98
CA PHE A 24 -16.00 2.96 -12.76
C PHE A 24 -16.03 1.47 -12.40
N PHE A 25 -17.16 0.81 -12.64
CA PHE A 25 -17.26 -0.63 -12.41
C PHE A 25 -16.34 -1.41 -13.36
N VAL A 26 -16.32 -1.02 -14.65
CA VAL A 26 -15.40 -1.56 -15.64
C VAL A 26 -13.95 -1.29 -15.24
N TYR A 27 -13.60 -0.04 -14.87
CA TYR A 27 -12.25 0.28 -14.40
C TYR A 27 -11.81 -0.58 -13.20
N ARG A 28 -12.71 -0.79 -12.23
CA ARG A 28 -12.45 -1.64 -11.05
C ARG A 28 -12.28 -3.12 -11.41
N GLN A 29 -13.04 -3.63 -12.39
CA GLN A 29 -12.95 -5.02 -12.83
C GLN A 29 -11.80 -5.27 -13.80
N TRP A 30 -11.31 -4.24 -14.48
CA TRP A 30 -10.32 -4.38 -15.55
C TRP A 30 -8.87 -4.47 -15.02
N ALA A 31 -8.59 -3.96 -13.82
CA ALA A 31 -7.25 -4.02 -13.21
C ALA A 31 -7.25 -4.50 -11.74
N PRO A 32 -7.77 -5.71 -11.43
CA PRO A 32 -7.85 -6.21 -10.06
C PRO A 32 -6.46 -6.44 -9.43
N SER A 33 -5.43 -6.71 -10.23
CA SER A 33 -4.05 -6.90 -9.77
C SER A 33 -3.40 -5.62 -9.24
N ASP A 34 -3.83 -4.45 -9.73
CA ASP A 34 -3.26 -3.17 -9.34
C ASP A 34 -4.00 -2.58 -8.15
N TRP A 35 -5.29 -2.87 -8.00
CA TRP A 35 -6.07 -2.46 -6.85
C TRP A 35 -5.53 -3.00 -5.52
N ASN A 36 -4.94 -4.20 -5.51
CA ASN A 36 -4.32 -4.76 -4.31
C ASN A 36 -3.00 -4.09 -3.92
N LYS A 37 -2.41 -3.30 -4.82
CA LYS A 37 -1.16 -2.55 -4.59
C LYS A 37 -1.42 -1.09 -4.20
N ILE A 38 -2.63 -0.58 -4.40
CA ILE A 38 -3.01 0.79 -4.06
C ILE A 38 -3.13 0.90 -2.53
N ASP A 39 -2.54 1.95 -1.96
CA ASP A 39 -2.71 2.29 -0.54
C ASP A 39 -4.21 2.32 -0.20
N PRO A 40 -4.68 1.52 0.78
CA PRO A 40 -6.09 1.44 1.14
C PRO A 40 -6.70 2.81 1.48
N LYS A 41 -5.90 3.77 1.98
CA LYS A 41 -6.35 5.13 2.26
C LYS A 41 -6.62 5.91 0.98
N LEU A 42 -5.75 5.78 -0.03
CA LEU A 42 -5.91 6.41 -1.34
C LEU A 42 -7.11 5.80 -2.08
N ALA A 43 -7.25 4.48 -2.05
CA ALA A 43 -8.39 3.76 -2.62
C ALA A 43 -9.73 4.24 -2.03
N TYR A 44 -9.79 4.44 -0.72
CA TYR A 44 -10.96 4.99 -0.03
C TYR A 44 -11.27 6.43 -0.47
N GLN A 45 -10.26 7.29 -0.56
CA GLN A 45 -10.41 8.68 -1.00
C GLN A 45 -10.90 8.76 -2.45
N CYS A 46 -10.31 8.00 -3.38
CA CYS A 46 -10.74 7.93 -4.78
C CYS A 46 -12.17 7.42 -4.91
N THR A 47 -12.55 6.38 -4.14
CA THR A 47 -13.91 5.86 -4.13
C THR A 47 -14.90 6.92 -3.63
N ARG A 48 -14.54 7.67 -2.58
CA ARG A 48 -15.37 8.74 -2.03
C ARG A 48 -15.51 9.92 -3.00
N ALA A 49 -14.41 10.34 -3.64
CA ALA A 49 -14.43 11.41 -4.63
C ALA A 49 -15.29 11.04 -5.84
N TRP A 50 -15.13 9.82 -6.35
CA TRP A 50 -15.97 9.29 -7.43
C TRP A 50 -17.45 9.29 -7.03
N LEU A 51 -17.77 8.85 -5.80
CA LEU A 51 -19.15 8.80 -5.32
C LEU A 51 -19.79 10.19 -5.26
N VAL A 52 -19.06 11.20 -4.77
CA VAL A 52 -19.53 12.59 -4.77
C VAL A 52 -19.79 13.08 -6.19
N MET A 53 -18.87 12.79 -7.12
CA MET A 53 -19.01 13.19 -8.53
C MET A 53 -20.22 12.53 -9.19
N THR A 54 -20.44 11.23 -8.97
CA THR A 54 -21.61 10.52 -9.52
C THR A 54 -22.92 11.03 -8.94
N SER A 55 -22.98 11.30 -7.63
CA SER A 55 -24.17 11.90 -7.00
C SER A 55 -24.47 13.29 -7.56
N PHE A 56 -23.43 14.10 -7.78
CA PHE A 56 -23.58 15.43 -8.36
C PHE A 56 -24.08 15.37 -9.81
N LEU A 57 -23.51 14.49 -10.63
CA LEU A 57 -23.96 14.27 -12.01
C LEU A 57 -25.41 13.78 -12.07
N LEU A 58 -25.81 12.90 -11.16
CA LEU A 58 -27.20 12.45 -11.05
C LEU A 58 -28.14 13.61 -10.72
N LEU A 59 -27.80 14.44 -9.72
CA LEU A 59 -28.61 15.59 -9.34
C LEU A 59 -28.76 16.60 -10.49
N ILE A 60 -27.67 16.91 -11.20
CA ILE A 60 -27.72 17.79 -12.38
C ILE A 60 -28.59 17.19 -13.48
N SER A 61 -28.45 15.88 -13.75
CA SER A 61 -29.24 15.21 -14.77
C SER A 61 -30.73 15.23 -14.44
N THR A 62 -31.10 14.92 -13.19
CA THR A 62 -32.47 15.02 -12.71
C THR A 62 -33.00 16.45 -12.80
N TRP A 63 -32.21 17.43 -12.35
CA TRP A 63 -32.58 18.85 -12.43
C TRP A 63 -32.79 19.30 -13.89
N GLY A 64 -31.91 18.89 -14.80
CA GLY A 64 -32.02 19.18 -16.24
C GLY A 64 -33.29 18.59 -16.84
N MET A 65 -33.62 17.34 -16.49
CA MET A 65 -34.87 16.69 -16.92
C MET A 65 -36.11 17.42 -16.41
N VAL A 66 -36.15 17.80 -15.13
CA VAL A 66 -37.27 18.56 -14.55
C VAL A 66 -37.41 19.92 -15.23
N THR A 67 -36.29 20.63 -15.44
CA THR A 67 -36.27 21.95 -16.09
C THR A 67 -36.77 21.87 -17.52
N LEU A 68 -36.33 20.86 -18.29
CA LEU A 68 -36.86 20.59 -19.62
C LEU A 68 -38.36 20.32 -19.55
N PHE A 69 -38.81 19.43 -18.67
CA PHE A 69 -40.22 19.07 -18.54
C PHE A 69 -41.10 20.30 -18.26
N VAL A 70 -40.74 21.13 -17.28
CA VAL A 70 -41.45 22.39 -16.97
C VAL A 70 -41.45 23.34 -18.16
N SER A 71 -40.33 23.46 -18.87
CA SER A 71 -40.22 24.31 -20.06
C SER A 71 -41.15 23.86 -21.20
N PHE A 72 -41.47 22.57 -21.27
CA PHE A 72 -42.39 22.01 -22.28
C PHE A 72 -43.87 21.96 -21.84
N GLN A 73 -44.20 22.20 -20.56
CA GLN A 73 -45.59 22.19 -20.08
C GLN A 73 -46.47 23.27 -20.74
N GLY A 74 -45.88 24.38 -21.20
CA GLY A 74 -46.60 25.48 -21.86
C GLY A 74 -46.90 25.25 -23.35
N LEU A 75 -46.32 24.22 -23.97
CA LEU A 75 -46.50 23.94 -25.40
C LEU A 75 -47.79 23.15 -25.63
N LYS A 76 -48.76 23.78 -26.29
CA LYS A 76 -50.00 23.12 -26.75
C LYS A 76 -49.68 22.13 -27.87
N LEU A 77 -49.26 20.92 -27.48
CA LEU A 77 -49.00 19.82 -28.40
C LEU A 77 -50.35 19.19 -28.80
N GLY A 78 -50.55 18.98 -30.10
CA GLY A 78 -51.84 18.57 -30.69
C GLY A 78 -52.45 17.28 -30.12
N SER A 79 -53.71 17.01 -30.50
CA SER A 79 -54.66 16.03 -29.91
C SER A 79 -54.18 14.58 -29.68
N GLY A 80 -53.01 14.17 -30.16
CA GLY A 80 -52.38 12.89 -29.84
C GLY A 80 -51.56 12.85 -28.53
N TYR A 81 -51.46 13.98 -27.82
CA TYR A 81 -50.62 14.14 -26.63
C TYR A 81 -51.05 13.38 -25.35
N PRO A 82 -52.34 13.11 -25.06
CA PRO A 82 -52.75 12.44 -23.81
C PRO A 82 -52.16 11.03 -23.65
N GLY A 83 -51.97 10.30 -24.76
CA GLY A 83 -51.31 9.00 -24.76
C GLY A 83 -49.82 9.08 -24.38
N ASN A 84 -49.13 10.15 -24.81
CA ASN A 84 -47.71 10.35 -24.54
C ASN A 84 -47.46 10.79 -23.10
N MET A 85 -48.35 11.57 -22.49
CA MET A 85 -48.28 11.95 -21.06
C MET A 85 -48.22 10.74 -20.12
N LYS A 86 -48.97 9.67 -20.42
CA LYS A 86 -48.89 8.42 -19.65
C LYS A 86 -47.52 7.75 -19.79
N VAL A 87 -46.93 7.80 -20.98
CA VAL A 87 -45.57 7.27 -21.21
C VAL A 87 -44.54 8.06 -20.41
N PHE A 88 -44.64 9.40 -20.35
CA PHE A 88 -43.78 10.23 -19.51
C PHE A 88 -43.90 9.88 -18.02
N GLN A 89 -45.11 9.77 -17.49
CA GLN A 89 -45.33 9.41 -16.08
C GLN A 89 -44.78 8.01 -15.76
N ILE A 90 -44.91 7.06 -16.69
CA ILE A 90 -44.35 5.72 -16.53
C ILE A 90 -42.81 5.77 -16.56
N MET A 91 -42.20 6.53 -17.47
CA MET A 91 -40.74 6.64 -17.54
C MET A 91 -40.14 7.36 -16.32
N ASP A 92 -40.81 8.40 -15.81
CA ASP A 92 -40.41 9.06 -14.57
C ASP A 92 -40.52 8.08 -13.39
N LEU A 93 -41.62 7.34 -13.29
CA LEU A 93 -41.79 6.32 -12.27
C LEU A 93 -40.70 5.24 -12.34
N ILE A 94 -40.36 4.76 -13.54
CA ILE A 94 -39.27 3.78 -13.74
C ILE A 94 -37.93 4.37 -13.29
N THR A 95 -37.67 5.64 -13.60
CA THR A 95 -36.44 6.34 -13.16
C THR A 95 -36.38 6.45 -11.64
N PHE A 96 -37.45 6.91 -11.00
CA PHE A 96 -37.51 7.02 -9.54
C PHE A 96 -37.39 5.67 -8.84
N VAL A 97 -38.06 4.63 -9.36
CA VAL A 97 -37.94 3.25 -8.85
C VAL A 97 -36.53 2.72 -9.07
N GLY A 98 -35.91 2.98 -10.22
CA GLY A 98 -34.52 2.58 -10.52
C GLY A 98 -33.51 3.24 -9.59
N VAL A 99 -33.64 4.55 -9.33
CA VAL A 99 -32.80 5.29 -8.37
C VAL A 99 -33.03 4.76 -6.95
N GLY A 100 -34.29 4.55 -6.54
CA GLY A 100 -34.64 3.99 -5.24
C GLY A 100 -34.05 2.59 -5.03
N PHE A 101 -34.15 1.73 -6.06
CA PHE A 101 -33.59 0.39 -6.05
C PHE A 101 -32.05 0.42 -6.00
N TYR A 102 -31.41 1.33 -6.74
CA TYR A 102 -29.96 1.54 -6.67
C TYR A 102 -29.51 1.96 -5.27
N ILE A 103 -30.18 2.94 -4.65
CA ILE A 103 -29.91 3.37 -3.27
C ILE A 103 -30.13 2.20 -2.30
N PHE A 104 -31.20 1.44 -2.46
CA PHE A 104 -31.48 0.26 -1.64
C PHE A 104 -30.37 -0.79 -1.76
N LEU A 105 -29.96 -1.16 -2.98
CA LEU A 105 -28.84 -2.08 -3.21
C LEU A 105 -27.53 -1.55 -2.64
N ARG A 106 -27.31 -0.24 -2.66
CA ARG A 106 -26.15 0.41 -2.02
C ARG A 106 -26.19 0.27 -0.50
N VAL A 107 -27.31 0.58 0.15
CA VAL A 107 -27.47 0.41 1.61
C VAL A 107 -27.32 -1.06 2.00
N LEU A 108 -27.88 -1.96 1.20
CA LEU A 108 -27.73 -3.39 1.38
C LEU A 108 -26.26 -3.82 1.22
N SER A 109 -25.56 -3.32 0.20
CA SER A 109 -24.14 -3.59 -0.01
C SER A 109 -23.31 -3.09 1.16
N LEU A 110 -23.55 -1.87 1.66
CA LEU A 110 -22.86 -1.32 2.83
C LEU A 110 -23.15 -2.11 4.10
N LYS A 111 -24.39 -2.61 4.27
CA LYS A 111 -24.74 -3.53 5.38
C LYS A 111 -24.09 -4.90 5.23
N ILE A 112 -23.97 -5.44 4.02
CA ILE A 112 -23.29 -6.72 3.77
C ILE A 112 -21.79 -6.56 3.94
N TYR A 113 -21.21 -5.47 3.43
CA TYR A 113 -19.80 -5.14 3.62
C TYR A 113 -19.50 -4.81 5.08
N SER A 114 -20.37 -4.12 5.81
CA SER A 114 -20.18 -3.91 7.25
C SER A 114 -20.33 -5.20 8.02
N LYS A 115 -21.24 -6.11 7.65
CA LYS A 115 -21.34 -7.45 8.24
C LYS A 115 -20.17 -8.35 7.87
N LYS A 116 -19.65 -8.28 6.65
CA LYS A 116 -18.46 -9.05 6.22
C LYS A 116 -17.20 -8.45 6.82
N PHE A 117 -17.09 -7.13 6.92
CA PHE A 117 -16.00 -6.43 7.57
C PHE A 117 -16.06 -6.65 9.07
N LYS A 118 -17.25 -6.64 9.68
CA LYS A 118 -17.45 -7.01 11.09
C LYS A 118 -17.17 -8.50 11.29
N LYS A 119 -17.66 -9.40 10.44
CA LYS A 119 -17.35 -10.84 10.51
C LYS A 119 -15.87 -11.13 10.21
N TRP A 120 -15.22 -10.32 9.38
CA TRP A 120 -13.78 -10.39 9.13
C TRP A 120 -13.02 -9.82 10.32
N ALA A 121 -13.46 -8.72 10.93
CA ALA A 121 -12.92 -8.13 12.15
C ALA A 121 -13.19 -9.00 13.39
N ASP A 122 -14.29 -9.75 13.40
CA ASP A 122 -14.66 -10.74 14.41
C ASP A 122 -13.98 -12.07 14.10
N TRP A 123 -13.60 -12.37 12.84
CA TRP A 123 -12.79 -13.55 12.48
C TRP A 123 -11.31 -13.30 12.76
N THR A 124 -10.82 -12.08 12.52
CA THR A 124 -9.49 -11.63 12.97
C THR A 124 -9.48 -11.30 14.47
N GLY A 125 -10.63 -10.94 15.05
CA GLY A 125 -10.84 -10.67 16.47
C GLY A 125 -11.25 -11.89 17.31
N ALA A 126 -11.71 -12.98 16.69
CA ALA A 126 -11.87 -14.30 17.33
C ALA A 126 -10.52 -15.00 17.53
N TRP A 127 -9.43 -14.41 17.03
CA TRP A 127 -8.06 -14.67 17.48
C TRP A 127 -7.59 -13.70 18.56
N GLY A 128 -8.46 -12.85 19.11
CA GLY A 128 -8.04 -11.88 20.10
C GLY A 128 -9.19 -11.13 20.76
N THR A 129 -10.02 -11.80 21.55
CA THR A 129 -10.76 -11.17 22.67
C THR A 129 -11.35 -12.22 23.63
N GLU A 130 -10.49 -13.02 24.27
CA GLU A 130 -10.66 -13.58 25.64
C GLU A 130 -9.41 -14.45 25.95
N GLY A 131 -8.33 -13.98 26.54
CA GLY A 131 -7.91 -12.63 26.92
C GLY A 131 -6.45 -12.69 27.36
N SER A 132 -5.67 -11.63 27.07
CA SER A 132 -4.45 -11.16 27.78
C SER A 132 -3.42 -12.18 28.34
N LYS A 133 -3.44 -13.43 27.91
CA LYS A 133 -2.54 -14.51 28.32
C LYS A 133 -2.34 -15.39 27.11
N GLY A 134 -1.17 -15.23 26.49
CA GLY A 134 -0.50 -16.25 25.69
C GLY A 134 -1.21 -16.68 24.40
N ILE A 135 -0.44 -16.61 23.33
CA ILE A 135 -0.27 -17.57 22.22
C ILE A 135 0.01 -16.71 20.99
N ASN A 136 1.28 -16.41 20.70
CA ASN A 136 2.20 -17.39 20.09
C ASN A 136 1.49 -18.28 19.07
N ALA A 137 0.90 -17.68 18.05
CA ALA A 137 0.73 -18.33 16.75
C ALA A 137 1.17 -17.40 15.62
N VAL A 138 2.27 -16.69 15.87
CA VAL A 138 3.32 -16.52 14.85
C VAL A 138 3.69 -17.94 14.43
N LEU A 139 3.51 -18.30 13.16
CA LEU A 139 4.25 -19.44 12.58
C LEU A 139 5.67 -19.29 13.10
N PRO A 140 6.23 -20.23 13.89
CA PRO A 140 7.50 -19.99 14.54
C PRO A 140 8.48 -19.57 13.46
N LEU A 141 9.01 -18.35 13.56
CA LEU A 141 10.07 -17.91 12.66
C LEU A 141 11.27 -18.88 12.78
N GLU A 142 11.34 -19.69 13.82
CA GLU A 142 12.21 -20.85 13.91
C GLU A 142 11.85 -22.02 12.97
N ARG A 143 10.58 -22.29 12.58
CA ARG A 143 10.31 -23.21 11.45
C ARG A 143 10.49 -22.54 10.10
N GLY A 144 10.22 -21.25 9.96
CA GLY A 144 10.60 -20.52 8.75
C GLY A 144 12.11 -20.54 8.51
N PHE A 145 12.91 -20.30 9.56
CA PHE A 145 14.38 -20.37 9.51
C PHE A 145 14.93 -21.79 9.58
N ALA A 146 14.31 -22.75 10.28
CA ALA A 146 14.74 -24.16 10.30
C ALA A 146 14.29 -24.93 9.06
N ASP A 147 13.19 -24.55 8.40
CA ASP A 147 12.78 -25.09 7.09
C ASP A 147 13.58 -24.42 5.98
N LEU A 148 13.96 -23.14 6.09
CA LEU A 148 14.95 -22.53 5.20
C LEU A 148 16.39 -23.06 5.45
N GLN A 149 16.77 -23.36 6.69
CA GLN A 149 18.01 -24.09 7.00
C GLN A 149 17.93 -25.56 6.57
N LYS A 150 16.79 -26.24 6.66
CA LYS A 150 16.60 -27.62 6.14
C LYS A 150 16.50 -27.67 4.62
N ILE A 151 16.03 -26.61 3.96
CA ILE A 151 16.08 -26.47 2.50
C ILE A 151 17.51 -26.15 2.06
N ALA A 152 18.27 -25.37 2.84
CA ALA A 152 19.71 -25.14 2.64
C ALA A 152 20.60 -26.34 3.03
N GLN A 153 20.14 -27.21 3.93
CA GLN A 153 20.83 -28.44 4.38
C GLN A 153 20.23 -29.72 3.79
N SER A 154 19.25 -29.62 2.89
CA SER A 154 18.72 -30.78 2.17
C SER A 154 19.84 -31.31 1.29
N PRO A 155 20.22 -32.60 1.39
CA PRO A 155 21.29 -33.16 0.61
C PRO A 155 20.85 -33.20 -0.85
N GLN A 156 21.24 -32.19 -1.63
CA GLN A 156 21.47 -32.33 -3.06
C GLN A 156 22.63 -33.32 -3.28
N LYS A 157 22.32 -34.59 -3.05
CA LYS A 157 22.95 -35.74 -3.67
C LYS A 157 22.19 -35.87 -5.00
N LYS A 158 22.78 -35.85 -6.18
CA LYS A 158 24.16 -35.98 -6.65
C LYS A 158 24.03 -35.62 -8.13
N GLU A 159 24.77 -34.63 -8.61
CA GLU A 159 25.65 -34.80 -9.77
C GLU A 159 26.30 -33.48 -10.12
N MET A 160 27.62 -33.57 -10.25
CA MET A 160 28.56 -32.60 -10.79
C MET A 160 29.23 -31.62 -9.81
N ALA A 161 30.56 -31.70 -9.88
CA ALA A 161 31.58 -30.77 -9.44
C ALA A 161 31.90 -30.73 -7.93
N LYS A 162 32.81 -31.64 -7.56
CA LYS A 162 33.86 -31.44 -6.55
C LYS A 162 34.40 -29.99 -6.63
N LYS A 163 33.89 -29.11 -5.77
CA LYS A 163 34.44 -27.77 -5.52
C LYS A 163 34.77 -27.71 -4.03
N GLU A 164 36.04 -27.43 -3.74
CA GLU A 164 36.59 -27.34 -2.40
C GLU A 164 35.74 -26.44 -1.50
N GLU A 165 35.24 -27.02 -0.42
CA GLU A 165 34.50 -26.35 0.64
C GLU A 165 35.50 -25.44 1.39
N THR A 166 35.48 -24.16 1.05
CA THR A 166 36.34 -23.15 1.65
C THR A 166 35.72 -22.75 2.99
N LYS A 167 36.47 -22.95 4.07
CA LYS A 167 36.14 -22.55 5.45
C LYS A 167 35.60 -21.10 5.47
N PRO A 168 34.48 -20.80 6.16
CA PRO A 168 33.93 -19.45 6.21
C PRO A 168 34.98 -18.51 6.80
N GLU A 169 35.43 -17.58 5.96
CA GLU A 169 36.38 -16.54 6.30
C GLU A 169 35.73 -15.60 7.34
N PRO A 170 36.44 -15.19 8.40
CA PRO A 170 35.90 -14.29 9.40
C PRO A 170 35.41 -12.99 8.75
N PRO A 171 34.36 -12.34 9.32
CA PRO A 171 33.81 -11.11 8.77
C PRO A 171 34.92 -10.06 8.62
N VAL A 172 35.14 -9.62 7.39
CA VAL A 172 36.18 -8.65 7.05
C VAL A 172 35.93 -7.37 7.85
N PRO A 173 36.89 -6.89 8.66
CA PRO A 173 36.75 -5.66 9.42
C PRO A 173 36.52 -4.47 8.48
N LEU A 174 35.53 -3.63 8.81
CA LEU A 174 35.29 -2.36 8.13
C LEU A 174 36.18 -1.29 8.79
N ASP A 175 37.26 -0.83 8.13
CA ASP A 175 38.17 0.21 8.65
C ASP A 175 37.60 1.63 8.45
N PRO A 176 37.14 2.32 9.51
CA PRO A 176 36.45 3.62 9.42
C PRO A 176 37.30 4.76 8.83
N SER A 177 38.63 4.63 8.77
CA SER A 177 39.54 5.73 8.45
C SER A 177 39.87 5.91 6.96
N ALA A 178 39.55 4.92 6.12
CA ALA A 178 39.84 4.93 4.67
C ALA A 178 38.62 5.29 3.80
N TYR A 179 37.47 5.60 4.40
CA TYR A 179 36.23 5.77 3.65
C TYR A 179 36.06 7.17 3.05
N THR A 180 35.76 7.19 1.75
CA THR A 180 35.12 8.35 1.12
C THR A 180 33.81 8.64 1.85
N VAL A 181 33.73 9.78 2.55
CA VAL A 181 32.52 10.24 3.24
C VAL A 181 31.40 10.42 2.20
N MET A 182 30.32 9.65 2.35
CA MET A 182 29.11 9.80 1.53
C MET A 182 28.47 11.16 1.77
N SER A 183 28.24 11.91 0.68
CA SER A 183 27.49 13.17 0.74
C SER A 183 25.97 12.93 0.77
N PRO A 184 25.18 13.81 1.40
CA PRO A 184 23.72 13.70 1.39
C PRO A 184 23.10 13.68 -0.02
N GLN A 185 23.66 14.45 -0.96
CA GLN A 185 23.16 14.51 -2.34
C GLN A 185 23.38 13.17 -3.07
N LEU A 186 24.55 12.55 -2.88
CA LEU A 186 24.84 11.24 -3.46
C LEU A 186 23.95 10.16 -2.82
N TYR A 187 23.69 10.27 -1.51
CA TYR A 187 22.77 9.36 -0.83
C TYR A 187 21.36 9.42 -1.41
N GLU A 188 20.80 10.62 -1.62
CA GLU A 188 19.46 10.78 -2.21
C GLU A 188 19.38 10.20 -3.63
N GLN A 189 20.42 10.40 -4.43
CA GLN A 189 20.54 9.82 -5.76
C GLN A 189 20.54 8.29 -5.70
N LEU A 190 21.44 7.70 -4.90
CA LEU A 190 21.52 6.25 -4.72
C LEU A 190 20.23 5.67 -4.13
N TRP A 191 19.55 6.40 -3.24
CA TRP A 191 18.27 5.98 -2.68
C TRP A 191 17.17 5.87 -3.75
N THR A 192 17.22 6.73 -4.77
CA THR A 192 16.27 6.66 -5.89
C THR A 192 16.63 5.55 -6.86
N ASP A 193 17.93 5.37 -7.14
CA ASP A 193 18.42 4.45 -8.18
C ASP A 193 18.45 2.98 -7.73
N LEU A 194 18.73 2.71 -6.46
CA LEU A 194 18.91 1.35 -5.95
C LEU A 194 17.57 0.64 -5.65
N PRO A 195 17.47 -0.67 -5.92
CA PRO A 195 16.29 -1.45 -5.57
C PRO A 195 16.15 -1.61 -4.05
N LEU A 196 14.90 -1.67 -3.57
CA LEU A 196 14.61 -2.06 -2.19
C LEU A 196 14.77 -3.58 -2.06
N LEU A 197 15.74 -4.00 -1.25
CA LEU A 197 16.08 -5.41 -1.10
C LEU A 197 15.59 -6.00 0.22
N GLY A 198 15.43 -5.17 1.25
CA GLY A 198 14.98 -5.61 2.55
C GLY A 198 14.23 -4.51 3.27
N GLN A 199 13.21 -4.91 4.02
CA GLN A 199 12.52 -4.07 4.97
C GLN A 199 12.15 -4.92 6.18
N PHE A 200 12.28 -4.35 7.38
CA PHE A 200 11.66 -4.92 8.56
C PHE A 200 10.97 -3.84 9.37
N ASP A 201 10.03 -4.27 10.19
CA ASP A 201 9.29 -3.45 11.13
C ASP A 201 9.16 -4.25 12.43
N CYS A 202 9.64 -3.69 13.53
CA CYS A 202 9.62 -4.33 14.84
C CYS A 202 9.17 -3.36 15.94
N LYS A 203 8.67 -3.92 17.04
CA LYS A 203 8.32 -3.15 18.23
C LYS A 203 9.53 -3.04 19.16
N ILE A 204 9.81 -1.81 19.59
CA ILE A 204 10.90 -1.50 20.52
C ILE A 204 10.31 -1.15 21.89
N ALA A 205 11.05 -1.41 22.96
CA ALA A 205 10.63 -1.04 24.31
C ALA A 205 10.74 0.47 24.52
N GLU A 206 11.85 1.03 24.07
CA GLU A 206 12.20 2.44 24.26
C GLU A 206 12.93 2.98 23.03
N LEU A 207 12.85 4.30 22.84
CA LEU A 207 13.63 5.00 21.83
C LEU A 207 15.06 5.19 22.32
N VAL A 208 16.01 4.96 21.44
CA VAL A 208 17.43 5.16 21.73
C VAL A 208 17.79 6.61 21.44
N ASP A 209 18.56 7.21 22.34
CA ASP A 209 19.12 8.54 22.12
C ASP A 209 19.86 8.61 20.76
N PRO A 210 19.62 9.65 19.92
CA PRO A 210 20.25 9.76 18.61
C PRO A 210 21.79 9.70 18.66
N GLY A 211 22.43 10.29 19.67
CA GLY A 211 23.89 10.27 19.80
C GLY A 211 24.42 8.86 20.12
N ALA A 212 23.70 8.11 20.96
CA ALA A 212 24.05 6.71 21.25
C ALA A 212 23.90 5.81 20.01
N LEU A 213 22.85 6.03 19.21
CA LEU A 213 22.66 5.32 17.94
C LEU A 213 23.79 5.61 16.96
N ASP A 214 24.12 6.89 16.78
CA ASP A 214 25.18 7.30 15.84
C ASP A 214 26.54 6.74 16.26
N ALA A 215 26.87 6.75 17.56
CA ALA A 215 28.10 6.18 18.09
C ALA A 215 28.18 4.65 17.90
N HIS A 216 27.08 3.92 18.14
CA HIS A 216 27.02 2.47 17.96
C HIS A 216 27.22 2.03 16.50
N LEU A 217 26.67 2.83 15.56
CA LEU A 217 26.78 2.59 14.14
C LEU A 217 28.17 2.94 13.60
N ALA A 218 28.73 4.07 14.05
CA ALA A 218 30.11 4.45 13.74
C ALA A 218 31.12 3.40 14.23
N ALA A 219 30.93 2.86 15.44
CA ALA A 219 31.77 1.80 15.99
C ALA A 219 31.76 0.49 15.16
N ARG A 220 30.78 0.32 14.27
CA ARG A 220 30.63 -0.84 13.38
C ARG A 220 31.02 -0.55 11.93
N GLY A 221 31.61 0.61 11.66
CA GLY A 221 32.00 1.00 10.31
C GLY A 221 30.85 1.50 9.44
N PHE A 222 29.69 1.83 10.03
CA PHE A 222 28.62 2.51 9.30
C PHE A 222 28.80 4.02 9.41
N GLN A 223 28.71 4.71 8.28
CA GLN A 223 28.69 6.15 8.23
C GLN A 223 27.26 6.66 8.40
N VAL A 224 27.04 7.54 9.38
CA VAL A 224 25.80 8.29 9.50
C VAL A 224 25.84 9.48 8.55
N VAL A 225 24.98 9.49 7.54
CA VAL A 225 24.89 10.57 6.54
C VAL A 225 24.04 11.72 7.08
N ALA A 226 22.93 11.39 7.72
CA ALA A 226 22.06 12.35 8.39
C ALA A 226 21.25 11.65 9.50
N SER A 227 21.04 12.35 10.61
CA SER A 227 20.25 11.87 11.75
C SER A 227 19.41 13.03 12.29
N GLY A 228 18.18 12.77 12.71
CA GLY A 228 17.33 13.81 13.29
C GLY A 228 15.93 13.33 13.65
N ALA A 229 15.23 14.11 14.47
CA ALA A 229 13.87 13.84 14.89
C ALA A 229 12.90 14.86 14.28
N VAL A 230 11.85 14.39 13.61
CA VAL A 230 10.80 15.24 13.02
C VAL A 230 9.43 14.67 13.39
N ARG A 231 8.65 15.45 14.15
CA ARG A 231 7.26 15.10 14.56
C ARG A 231 7.17 13.74 15.27
N GLY A 232 8.00 13.52 16.31
CA GLY A 232 8.00 12.26 17.07
C GLY A 232 8.54 11.05 16.30
N ARG A 233 9.18 11.28 15.14
CA ARG A 233 9.86 10.23 14.36
C ARG A 233 11.34 10.54 14.26
N GLN A 234 12.15 9.70 14.89
CA GLN A 234 13.59 9.72 14.73
C GLN A 234 13.95 9.01 13.42
N LYS A 235 14.70 9.68 12.56
CA LYS A 235 15.18 9.17 11.28
C LYS A 235 16.70 9.17 11.29
N CYS A 236 17.28 8.07 10.84
CA CYS A 236 18.72 7.94 10.66
C CYS A 236 19.00 7.34 9.27
N TYR A 237 19.88 8.00 8.52
CA TYR A 237 20.26 7.66 7.16
C TYR A 237 21.71 7.21 7.15
N LEU A 238 21.95 6.00 6.68
CA LEU A 238 23.19 5.27 6.91
C LEU A 238 23.77 4.78 5.60
N ALA A 239 25.09 4.88 5.48
CA ALA A 239 25.84 4.35 4.35
C ALA A 239 26.97 3.45 4.86
N ALA A 240 27.25 2.38 4.13
CA ALA A 240 28.43 1.57 4.29
C ALA A 240 28.97 1.17 2.92
N ARG A 241 30.26 0.88 2.86
CA ARG A 241 30.95 0.45 1.65
C ARG A 241 31.85 -0.71 2.01
N ARG A 242 31.75 -1.80 1.25
CA ARG A 242 32.66 -2.93 1.44
C ARG A 242 34.04 -2.52 0.92
N GLN A 243 35.06 -2.71 1.75
CA GLN A 243 36.44 -2.52 1.35
C GLN A 243 36.90 -3.80 0.65
N GLU A 244 36.61 -3.91 -0.64
CA GLU A 244 37.09 -5.05 -1.44
C GLU A 244 38.48 -4.74 -1.98
N SER A 245 39.40 -5.69 -1.78
CA SER A 245 40.85 -5.44 -1.76
C SER A 245 41.46 -5.03 -3.08
N ASP A 246 40.86 -5.29 -4.24
CA ASP A 246 41.39 -4.81 -5.52
C ASP A 246 40.36 -5.10 -6.62
N ALA A 247 40.18 -4.12 -7.53
CA ALA A 247 39.42 -4.19 -8.79
C ALA A 247 37.89 -3.97 -8.76
N ALA A 248 37.53 -2.70 -9.05
CA ALA A 248 36.47 -2.30 -9.99
C ALA A 248 34.99 -2.24 -9.58
N GLY A 249 34.62 -2.44 -8.32
CA GLY A 249 33.21 -2.27 -7.94
C GLY A 249 32.97 -2.16 -6.46
N SER A 250 33.31 -1.04 -5.85
CA SER A 250 32.92 -0.82 -4.46
C SER A 250 31.41 -0.56 -4.39
N GLU A 251 30.66 -1.56 -3.96
CA GLU A 251 29.21 -1.46 -3.86
C GLU A 251 28.83 -0.65 -2.62
N TRP A 252 27.91 0.29 -2.82
CA TRP A 252 27.32 1.04 -1.72
C TRP A 252 26.15 0.26 -1.13
N PHE A 253 26.14 0.23 0.20
CA PHE A 253 25.00 -0.20 0.98
C PHE A 253 24.40 1.02 1.67
N ILE A 254 23.11 1.24 1.51
CA ILE A 254 22.41 2.34 2.17
C ILE A 254 21.19 1.83 2.92
N ALA A 255 20.96 2.41 4.09
CA ALA A 255 19.85 2.06 4.95
C ALA A 255 19.16 3.31 5.51
N GLN A 256 17.87 3.19 5.74
CA GLN A 256 17.05 4.17 6.43
C GLN A 256 16.42 3.50 7.66
N LEU A 257 16.66 4.08 8.83
CA LEU A 257 16.00 3.72 10.08
C LEU A 257 14.98 4.80 10.43
N VAL A 258 13.77 4.39 10.80
CA VAL A 258 12.69 5.26 11.26
C VAL A 258 12.12 4.68 12.54
N ALA A 259 12.38 5.33 13.67
CA ALA A 259 11.77 4.99 14.96
C ALA A 259 10.66 5.98 15.29
N ASN A 260 9.47 5.47 15.61
CA ASN A 260 8.30 6.25 15.97
C ASN A 260 8.06 6.21 17.48
N GLU A 261 7.97 7.39 18.09
CA GLU A 261 7.82 7.56 19.54
C GLU A 261 6.47 7.13 20.08
N ASP A 262 5.41 7.42 19.34
CA ASP A 262 4.03 7.15 19.77
C ASP A 262 3.72 5.66 19.69
N THR A 263 4.17 5.01 18.62
CA THR A 263 3.87 3.59 18.37
C THR A 263 4.94 2.65 18.92
N LYS A 264 6.11 3.18 19.32
CA LYS A 264 7.31 2.43 19.68
C LYS A 264 7.62 1.35 18.62
N ARG A 265 7.57 1.74 17.34
CA ARG A 265 7.93 0.89 16.20
C ARG A 265 9.20 1.40 15.54
N LEU A 266 10.08 0.49 15.18
CA LEU A 266 11.28 0.72 14.40
C LEU A 266 11.09 0.08 13.04
N GLU A 267 11.12 0.91 12.00
CA GLU A 267 11.11 0.50 10.60
C GLU A 267 12.52 0.68 10.04
N ALA A 268 13.03 -0.34 9.36
CA ALA A 268 14.31 -0.27 8.67
C ALA A 268 14.14 -0.69 7.22
N SER A 269 14.69 0.10 6.30
CA SER A 269 14.69 -0.17 4.86
C SER A 269 16.12 -0.21 4.34
N PHE A 270 16.43 -1.21 3.52
CA PHE A 270 17.77 -1.48 3.02
C PHE A 270 17.78 -1.51 1.49
N LYS A 271 18.76 -0.83 0.91
CA LYS A 271 19.02 -0.82 -0.53
C LYS A 271 20.49 -1.10 -0.81
N CYS A 272 20.74 -1.94 -1.79
CA CYS A 272 22.08 -2.29 -2.27
C CYS A 272 22.00 -2.70 -3.75
N GLN A 273 23.13 -2.73 -4.43
CA GLN A 273 23.21 -3.28 -5.79
C GLN A 273 23.16 -4.81 -5.77
N ASN A 274 23.81 -5.42 -4.78
CA ASN A 274 23.95 -6.86 -4.66
C ASN A 274 23.13 -7.41 -3.50
N SER A 275 22.14 -8.25 -3.82
CA SER A 275 21.26 -8.87 -2.83
C SER A 275 21.94 -9.90 -1.95
N ALA A 276 23.04 -10.51 -2.40
CA ALA A 276 23.77 -11.52 -1.64
C ALA A 276 24.39 -10.94 -0.36
N LEU A 277 24.73 -9.65 -0.36
CA LEU A 277 25.42 -9.00 0.76
C LEU A 277 24.48 -8.48 1.85
N VAL A 278 23.17 -8.38 1.57
CA VAL A 278 22.20 -7.76 2.50
C VAL A 278 22.18 -8.48 3.84
N GLN A 279 22.30 -9.81 3.84
CA GLN A 279 22.31 -10.60 5.08
C GLN A 279 23.51 -10.24 5.96
N ASP A 280 24.70 -10.15 5.39
CA ASP A 280 25.93 -9.81 6.12
C ASP A 280 25.85 -8.41 6.72
N PHE A 281 25.30 -7.45 5.97
CA PHE A 281 25.07 -6.09 6.46
C PHE A 281 24.08 -6.05 7.62
N VAL A 282 22.94 -6.73 7.51
CA VAL A 282 21.93 -6.79 8.57
C VAL A 282 22.50 -7.45 9.83
N GLN A 283 23.36 -8.48 9.68
CA GLN A 283 24.07 -9.08 10.79
C GLN A 283 25.08 -8.11 11.43
N GLY A 284 25.79 -7.32 10.62
CA GLY A 284 26.73 -6.30 11.10
C GLY A 284 26.07 -5.21 11.95
N PHE A 285 24.83 -4.83 11.63
CA PHE A 285 24.06 -3.82 12.35
C PHE A 285 23.84 -4.13 13.84
N GLN A 286 23.62 -5.41 14.18
CA GLN A 286 23.35 -5.90 15.54
C GLN A 286 22.35 -5.00 16.31
N LEU A 287 21.22 -4.67 15.68
CA LEU A 287 20.24 -3.74 16.25
C LEU A 287 19.64 -4.22 17.57
N ASN A 288 19.67 -5.53 17.83
CA ASN A 288 19.27 -6.13 19.09
C ASN A 288 20.14 -5.70 20.29
N GLN A 289 21.37 -5.22 20.06
CA GLN A 289 22.23 -4.74 21.13
C GLN A 289 21.92 -3.31 21.56
N ILE A 290 21.28 -2.53 20.69
CA ILE A 290 20.97 -1.12 20.96
C ILE A 290 19.48 -0.91 21.21
N PHE A 291 18.62 -1.55 20.43
CA PHE A 291 17.19 -1.56 20.66
C PHE A 291 16.81 -2.77 21.49
N GLN A 292 16.18 -2.53 22.62
CA GLN A 292 15.50 -3.58 23.36
C GLN A 292 14.24 -3.98 22.57
N LEU A 293 14.37 -5.05 21.79
CA LEU A 293 13.28 -5.59 20.98
C LEU A 293 12.26 -6.26 21.91
N VAL A 294 11.00 -5.88 21.77
CA VAL A 294 9.91 -6.55 22.49
C VAL A 294 9.54 -7.77 21.67
N VAL A 295 9.95 -8.95 22.12
CA VAL A 295 9.52 -10.22 21.55
C VAL A 295 8.06 -10.41 21.96
N THR A 296 7.14 -10.08 21.06
CA THR A 296 5.69 -10.32 21.20
C THR A 296 5.30 -11.69 20.69
#